data_AF-N2AI87-F1
#
_entry.id   AF-N2AI87-F1
#
_cell.length_a   1.000
_cell.length_b   1.000
_cell.length_c   1.000
_cell.angle_alpha   90.00
_cell.angle_beta   90.00
_cell.angle_gamma   90.00
#
_symmetry.space_group_name_H-M   'P 1'
#
loop_
_entity.id
_entity.type
_entity.pdbx_description
1 polymer ?
#
loop_
_entity_poly.entity_id
_entity_poly.type
_entity_poly.pdbx_seq_one_letter_code
_entity_poly.pdbx_strand_id
1 'polypeptide(L)'
;MNDQIKRGVVYNKVVNGRRFVVTRNGFDVSPEERKFYKNLARDWYCGYMQILPSDKEYALLRDDEDDLNGFYESDHIGDIYGIGGITFMGKFKIWPYEGYYLGFDTAHYFSRDVTEEEVIKATLDMEKGLEK
;
A
#
# COMPACT_ATOMS: atom_id res chain seq x y z
N MET A 1 8.46 23.69 -2.06
CA MET A 1 9.14 22.45 -2.49
C MET A 1 8.19 21.70 -3.40
N ASN A 2 8.62 21.38 -4.62
CA ASN A 2 7.89 20.51 -5.54
C ASN A 2 8.59 19.15 -5.47
N ASP A 3 8.31 18.39 -4.41
CA ASP A 3 8.83 17.04 -4.28
C ASP A 3 8.10 16.17 -5.31
N GLN A 4 8.69 15.99 -6.49
CA GLN A 4 8.13 15.10 -7.49
C GLN A 4 8.38 13.66 -7.02
N ILE A 5 7.37 13.06 -6.41
CA ILE A 5 7.39 11.63 -6.08
C ILE A 5 7.44 10.85 -7.40
N LYS A 6 8.52 10.11 -7.62
CA LYS A 6 8.58 9.13 -8.71
C LYS A 6 7.69 7.96 -8.32
N ARG A 7 6.58 7.77 -9.05
CA ARG A 7 5.67 6.64 -8.86
C ARG A 7 5.71 5.75 -10.09
N GLY A 8 5.97 4.45 -9.89
CA GLY A 8 5.92 3.45 -10.94
C GLY A 8 5.15 2.22 -10.48
N VAL A 9 4.22 1.73 -11.29
CA VAL A 9 3.60 0.41 -11.05
C VAL A 9 4.60 -0.66 -11.47
N VAL A 10 5.04 -1.49 -10.52
CA VAL A 10 5.98 -2.59 -10.75
C VAL A 10 5.29 -3.94 -10.79
N TYR A 11 4.11 -4.04 -10.19
CA TYR A 11 3.25 -5.21 -10.27
C TYR A 11 1.78 -4.80 -10.38
N ASN A 12 1.03 -5.45 -11.26
CA ASN A 12 -0.41 -5.27 -11.39
C ASN A 12 -1.04 -6.53 -11.99
N LYS A 13 -1.71 -7.33 -11.16
CA LYS A 13 -2.39 -8.56 -11.59
C LYS A 13 -3.75 -8.73 -10.94
N VAL A 14 -4.62 -9.47 -11.60
CA VAL A 14 -5.87 -9.98 -11.03
C VAL A 14 -5.65 -11.45 -10.68
N VAL A 15 -5.88 -11.80 -9.42
CA VAL A 15 -5.81 -13.17 -8.89
C VAL A 15 -7.12 -13.41 -8.14
N ASN A 16 -7.78 -14.54 -8.41
CA ASN A 16 -9.08 -14.89 -7.78
C ASN A 16 -10.17 -13.80 -7.92
N GLY A 17 -10.15 -13.03 -9.02
CA GLY A 17 -11.10 -11.93 -9.24
C GLY A 17 -10.77 -10.63 -8.49
N ARG A 18 -9.66 -10.61 -7.74
CA ARG A 18 -9.18 -9.47 -6.96
C ARG A 18 -7.92 -8.88 -7.58
N ARG A 19 -7.82 -7.55 -7.61
CA ARG A 19 -6.62 -6.87 -8.10
C ARG A 19 -5.58 -6.69 -7.00
N PHE A 20 -4.32 -6.91 -7.36
CA PHE A 20 -3.15 -6.66 -6.54
C PHE A 20 -2.20 -5.75 -7.30
N VAL A 21 -1.74 -4.69 -6.64
CA VAL A 21 -0.86 -3.69 -7.23
C VAL A 21 0.31 -3.45 -6.29
N VAL A 22 1.52 -3.41 -6.83
CA VAL A 22 2.68 -2.87 -6.12
C VAL A 22 3.20 -1.66 -6.88
N THR A 23 3.40 -0.57 -6.15
CA THR A 23 4.06 0.63 -6.67
C THR A 23 5.42 0.78 -6.03
N ARG A 24 6.40 1.22 -6.83
CA ARG A 24 7.66 1.76 -6.34
C ARG A 24 7.53 3.27 -6.28
N ASN A 25 7.91 3.83 -5.14
CA ASN A 25 7.87 5.24 -4.84
C ASN A 25 9.27 5.71 -4.47
N GLY A 26 9.59 6.96 -4.76
CA GLY A 26 10.86 7.56 -4.35
C GLY A 26 10.80 9.07 -4.42
N PHE A 27 11.64 9.74 -3.62
CA PHE A 27 11.76 11.19 -3.67
C PHE A 27 12.87 11.58 -4.66
N ASP A 28 12.55 12.49 -5.60
CA ASP A 28 13.60 13.11 -6.43
C ASP A 28 14.23 14.29 -5.69
N VAL A 29 15.10 13.98 -4.72
CA VAL A 29 15.72 14.99 -3.83
C VAL A 29 17.13 15.38 -4.26
N SER A 30 17.40 16.69 -4.19
CA SER A 30 18.71 17.29 -4.44
C SER A 30 19.78 16.77 -3.47
N PRO A 31 21.08 16.85 -3.82
CA PRO A 31 22.17 16.44 -2.93
C PRO A 31 22.16 17.10 -1.54
N GLU A 32 21.71 18.36 -1.42
CA GLU A 32 21.55 19.02 -0.12
C GLU A 32 20.40 18.41 0.70
N GLU A 33 19.25 18.15 0.08
CA GLU A 33 18.09 17.52 0.72
C GLU A 33 18.36 16.07 1.13
N ARG A 34 19.27 15.36 0.43
CA ARG A 34 19.74 14.01 0.81
C ARG A 34 20.35 13.95 2.21
N LYS A 35 20.86 15.06 2.76
CA LYS A 35 21.37 15.12 4.14
C LYS A 35 20.24 15.20 5.17
N PHE A 36 19.10 15.79 4.81
CA PHE A 36 17.91 15.91 5.66
C PHE A 36 17.17 14.57 5.74
N TYR A 37 17.01 13.87 4.61
CA TYR A 37 16.33 12.56 4.53
C TYR A 37 17.19 11.34 4.90
N LYS A 38 18.31 11.51 5.62
CA LYS A 38 19.22 10.39 5.96
C LYS A 38 18.54 9.21 6.66
N ASN A 39 17.36 9.43 7.25
CA ASN A 39 16.63 8.42 8.03
C ASN A 39 15.39 7.83 7.33
N LEU A 40 14.95 8.36 6.18
CA LEU A 40 13.82 7.79 5.42
C LEU A 40 14.33 6.86 4.30
N ALA A 41 13.53 5.85 3.97
CA ALA A 41 13.78 5.02 2.80
C ALA A 41 13.68 5.91 1.54
N ARG A 42 14.77 6.01 0.77
CA ARG A 42 14.88 6.88 -0.42
C ARG A 42 13.96 6.42 -1.55
N ASP A 43 13.86 5.11 -1.67
CA ASP A 43 12.88 4.37 -2.44
C ASP A 43 12.12 3.50 -1.45
N TRP A 44 10.81 3.40 -1.62
CA TRP A 44 9.97 2.47 -0.88
C TRP A 44 8.94 1.87 -1.82
N TYR A 45 8.32 0.78 -1.38
CA TYR A 45 7.22 0.17 -2.11
C TYR A 45 5.93 0.38 -1.35
N CYS A 46 4.82 0.40 -2.09
CA CYS A 46 3.50 0.28 -1.52
C CYS A 46 2.79 -0.91 -2.15
N GLY A 47 2.24 -1.79 -1.32
CA GLY A 47 1.40 -2.90 -1.74
C GLY A 47 -0.06 -2.54 -1.56
N TYR A 48 -0.89 -2.88 -2.55
CA TYR A 48 -2.33 -2.67 -2.51
C TYR A 48 -3.08 -3.91 -2.98
N MET A 49 -4.11 -4.28 -2.24
CA MET A 49 -5.04 -5.33 -2.57
C MET A 49 -6.45 -4.75 -2.62
N GLN A 50 -7.15 -4.98 -3.72
CA GLN A 50 -8.53 -4.53 -3.89
C GLN A 50 -9.45 -5.22 -2.88
N ILE A 51 -10.36 -4.49 -2.24
CA ILE A 51 -11.49 -5.02 -1.47
C ILE A 51 -12.68 -5.19 -2.40
N LEU A 52 -13.35 -6.34 -2.30
CA LEU A 52 -14.55 -6.68 -3.06
C LEU A 52 -15.80 -6.54 -2.19
N PRO A 53 -16.99 -6.31 -2.77
CA PRO A 53 -18.25 -6.23 -2.03
C PRO A 53 -18.60 -7.47 -1.17
N SER A 54 -17.96 -8.61 -1.44
CA SER A 54 -18.13 -9.85 -0.67
C SER A 54 -17.30 -9.90 0.60
N ASP A 55 -16.34 -9.00 0.79
CA ASP A 55 -15.46 -8.99 1.96
C ASP A 55 -16.15 -8.29 3.13
N LYS A 56 -15.93 -8.76 4.36
CA LYS A 56 -16.50 -8.11 5.55
C LYS A 56 -16.00 -6.68 5.71
N GLU A 57 -14.74 -6.43 5.35
CA GLU A 57 -14.08 -5.13 5.39
C GLU A 57 -14.74 -4.12 4.44
N TYR A 58 -15.46 -4.59 3.41
CA TYR A 58 -16.20 -3.70 2.52
C TYR A 58 -17.29 -2.92 3.27
N ALA A 59 -17.90 -3.52 4.30
CA ALA A 59 -18.91 -2.84 5.11
C ALA A 59 -18.33 -1.64 5.87
N LEU A 60 -17.07 -1.73 6.31
CA LEU A 60 -16.36 -0.65 7.01
C LEU A 60 -16.12 0.56 6.10
N LEU A 61 -16.02 0.33 4.78
CA LEU A 61 -15.70 1.37 3.79
C LEU A 61 -16.93 1.99 3.13
N ARG A 62 -18.09 1.35 3.23
CA ARG A 62 -19.33 1.83 2.59
C ARG A 62 -20.07 2.86 3.45
N ASP A 63 -19.84 2.90 4.75
CA ASP A 63 -20.51 3.85 5.64
C ASP A 63 -19.86 5.26 5.61
N ASP A 64 -18.70 5.40 4.94
CA ASP A 64 -17.88 6.62 4.86
C ASP A 64 -17.44 6.91 3.40
N GLU A 65 -18.35 6.75 2.43
CA GLU A 65 -18.07 6.91 0.99
C GLU A 65 -17.42 8.26 0.59
N ASP A 66 -17.55 9.29 1.44
CA ASP A 66 -17.02 10.64 1.23
C ASP A 66 -15.64 10.88 1.89
N ASP A 67 -15.17 10.02 2.80
CA ASP A 67 -13.85 10.19 3.42
C ASP A 67 -12.76 9.38 2.69
N LEU A 68 -12.22 10.00 1.65
CA LEU A 68 -11.07 9.49 0.87
C LEU A 68 -9.77 9.36 1.68
N ASN A 69 -9.75 9.74 2.96
CA ASN A 69 -8.59 9.70 3.84
C ASN A 69 -8.81 8.89 5.13
N GLY A 70 -9.92 8.15 5.25
CA GLY A 70 -10.19 7.31 6.42
C GLY A 70 -9.09 6.26 6.61
N PHE A 71 -8.16 6.51 7.52
CA PHE A 71 -7.22 5.48 7.99
C PHE A 71 -7.98 4.60 8.97
N TYR A 72 -8.33 3.39 8.55
CA TYR A 72 -8.86 2.39 9.47
C TYR A 72 -7.67 1.58 9.99
N GLU A 73 -7.33 1.76 11.26
CA GLU A 73 -6.52 0.79 12.00
C GLU A 73 -7.30 -0.53 11.99
N SER A 74 -6.92 -1.44 11.11
CA SER A 74 -7.44 -2.80 11.16
C SER A 74 -6.49 -3.60 12.02
N ASP A 75 -6.76 -3.64 13.33
CA ASP A 75 -6.15 -4.62 14.24
C ASP A 75 -6.44 -6.07 13.82
N HIS A 76 -7.40 -6.23 12.90
CA HIS A 76 -7.92 -7.49 12.39
C HIS A 76 -7.11 -8.12 11.25
N ILE A 77 -6.37 -7.31 10.47
CA ILE A 77 -5.46 -7.84 9.43
C ILE A 77 -4.06 -7.77 10.03
N GLY A 78 -3.67 -8.86 10.67
CA GLY A 78 -2.41 -8.97 11.39
C GLY A 78 -1.19 -8.53 10.57
N ASP A 79 -0.13 -8.17 11.30
CA ASP A 79 1.18 -7.76 10.78
C ASP A 79 1.53 -8.52 9.48
N ILE A 80 1.74 -7.79 8.38
CA ILE A 80 2.01 -8.38 7.07
C ILE A 80 3.46 -8.87 7.09
N TYR A 81 3.65 -10.05 7.66
CA TYR A 81 4.87 -10.85 7.66
C TYR A 81 6.16 -10.06 7.97
N GLY A 82 6.10 -9.11 8.91
CA GLY A 82 7.28 -8.37 9.38
C GLY A 82 7.79 -7.29 8.43
N ILE A 83 7.03 -6.95 7.38
CA ILE A 83 7.31 -5.79 6.50
C ILE A 83 6.63 -4.52 7.04
N GLY A 84 5.51 -4.68 7.75
CA GLY A 84 4.70 -3.64 8.36
C GLY A 84 3.22 -4.03 8.50
N GLY A 85 2.44 -3.23 9.21
CA GLY A 85 0.98 -3.35 9.27
C GLY A 85 0.28 -2.70 8.07
N ILE A 86 -1.04 -2.86 7.99
CA ILE A 86 -1.87 -2.09 7.07
C ILE A 86 -1.73 -0.60 7.39
N THR A 87 -1.32 0.20 6.41
CA THR A 87 -1.21 1.66 6.52
C THR A 87 -2.20 2.41 5.63
N PHE A 88 -3.07 1.67 4.93
CA PHE A 88 -4.08 2.25 4.07
C PHE A 88 -5.30 1.34 3.96
N MET A 89 -6.49 1.89 4.13
CA MET A 89 -7.74 1.24 3.75
C MET A 89 -8.70 2.30 3.23
N GLY A 90 -9.08 2.24 1.95
CA GLY A 90 -9.94 3.29 1.41
C GLY A 90 -10.11 3.23 -0.10
N LYS A 91 -10.86 4.20 -0.62
CA LYS A 91 -11.08 4.35 -2.05
C LYS A 91 -9.82 4.94 -2.69
N PHE A 92 -9.23 4.22 -3.65
CA PHE A 92 -8.01 4.66 -4.32
C PHE A 92 -8.11 4.48 -5.82
N LYS A 93 -7.58 5.47 -6.56
CA LYS A 93 -7.48 5.43 -8.01
C LYS A 93 -6.06 5.04 -8.42
N ILE A 94 -5.90 3.77 -8.78
CA ILE A 94 -4.69 3.25 -9.44
C ILE A 94 -5.00 3.18 -10.93
N TRP A 95 -4.67 4.25 -11.66
CA TRP A 95 -5.01 4.38 -13.09
C TRP A 95 -4.76 3.09 -13.89
N PRO A 96 -5.74 2.64 -14.72
CA PRO A 96 -7.07 3.24 -14.97
C PRO A 96 -8.16 2.80 -13.99
N TYR A 97 -7.83 2.10 -12.90
CA TYR A 97 -8.79 1.47 -12.00
C TYR A 97 -9.09 2.34 -10.79
N GLU A 98 -10.35 2.34 -10.38
CA GLU A 98 -10.81 2.94 -9.13
C GLU A 98 -11.57 1.87 -8.36
N GLY A 99 -11.36 1.83 -7.06
CA GLY A 99 -12.01 0.86 -6.18
C GLY A 99 -11.55 1.04 -4.74
N TYR A 100 -12.04 0.17 -3.87
CA TYR A 100 -11.57 0.10 -2.48
C TYR A 100 -10.34 -0.79 -2.41
N TYR A 101 -9.34 -0.36 -1.64
CA TYR A 101 -8.10 -1.09 -1.46
C TYR A 101 -7.68 -1.08 0.01
N LEU A 102 -7.07 -2.18 0.42
CA LEU A 102 -6.19 -2.26 1.57
C LEU A 102 -4.75 -2.13 1.08
N GLY A 103 -3.88 -1.51 1.87
CA GLY A 103 -2.48 -1.40 1.50
C GLY A 103 -1.55 -1.11 2.67
N PHE A 104 -0.26 -1.17 2.35
CA PHE A 104 0.85 -0.89 3.27
C PHE A 104 1.96 -0.20 2.49
N ASP A 105 2.86 0.47 3.20
CA ASP A 105 4.06 1.07 2.63
C ASP A 105 5.33 0.65 3.39
N THR A 106 6.47 0.69 2.70
CA THR A 106 7.77 0.39 3.28
C THR A 106 8.60 1.65 3.53
N ALA A 107 7.96 2.82 3.70
CA ALA A 107 8.67 4.09 3.93
C ALA A 107 9.20 4.23 5.38
N HIS A 108 9.43 3.10 6.05
CA HIS A 108 9.91 3.01 7.42
C HIS A 108 11.39 2.62 7.49
N TYR A 109 12.07 3.02 8.57
CA TYR A 109 13.51 2.74 8.72
C TYR A 109 13.83 1.25 8.89
N PHE A 110 12.90 0.45 9.40
CA PHE A 110 13.07 -1.00 9.58
C PHE A 110 12.82 -1.79 8.29
N SER A 111 12.13 -1.20 7.30
CA SER A 111 11.80 -1.84 6.02
C SER A 111 12.80 -1.49 4.90
N ARG A 112 13.98 -0.95 5.25
CA ARG A 112 14.97 -0.43 4.28
C ARG A 112 15.55 -1.47 3.33
N ASP A 113 15.64 -2.72 3.78
CA ASP A 113 16.21 -3.82 3.02
C ASP A 113 15.14 -4.67 2.32
N VAL A 114 13.86 -4.29 2.42
CA VAL A 114 12.75 -5.00 1.79
C VAL A 114 12.82 -4.86 0.27
N THR A 115 12.75 -5.98 -0.41
CA THR A 115 12.81 -6.08 -1.88
C THR A 115 11.44 -5.98 -2.53
N GLU A 116 11.42 -5.66 -3.83
CA GLU A 116 10.18 -5.66 -4.63
C GLU A 116 9.47 -7.03 -4.58
N GLU A 117 10.22 -8.13 -4.67
CA GLU A 117 9.68 -9.49 -4.65
C GLU A 117 9.02 -9.82 -3.31
N GLU A 118 9.62 -9.39 -2.20
CA GLU A 118 9.03 -9.54 -0.86
C GLU A 118 7.73 -8.75 -0.73
N VAL A 119 7.67 -7.54 -1.29
CA VAL A 119 6.45 -6.71 -1.27
C VAL A 119 5.35 -7.33 -2.13
N ILE A 120 5.68 -7.84 -3.32
CA ILE A 120 4.71 -8.54 -4.17
C ILE A 120 4.13 -9.75 -3.43
N LYS A 121 4.99 -10.56 -2.80
CA LYS A 121 4.56 -11.72 -2.02
C LYS A 121 3.66 -11.31 -0.85
N ALA A 122 4.08 -10.33 -0.07
CA ALA A 122 3.31 -9.79 1.06
C ALA A 122 1.94 -9.27 0.61
N THR A 123 1.89 -8.53 -0.50
CA THR A 123 0.64 -8.00 -1.08
C THR A 123 -0.31 -9.12 -1.49
N LEU A 124 0.20 -10.19 -2.10
CA LEU A 124 -0.61 -11.36 -2.45
C LEU A 124 -1.10 -12.11 -1.22
N ASP A 125 -0.28 -12.19 -0.17
CA ASP A 125 -0.61 -12.87 1.07
C ASP A 125 -1.68 -12.13 1.90
N MET A 126 -1.95 -10.84 1.64
CA MET A 126 -3.03 -10.09 2.29
C MET A 126 -4.40 -10.76 2.11
N GLU A 127 -4.63 -11.47 1.00
CA GLU A 127 -5.90 -12.19 0.75
C GLU A 127 -6.16 -13.28 1.80
N LYS A 128 -5.10 -13.85 2.40
CA LYS A 128 -5.22 -14.88 3.44
C LYS A 128 -5.73 -14.33 4.77
N GLY A 129 -5.54 -13.02 5.00
CA GLY A 129 -5.97 -12.35 6.22
C GLY A 129 -7.42 -11.87 6.19
N LEU A 130 -8.07 -11.90 5.02
CA LEU A 130 -9.47 -11.49 4.90
C LEU A 130 -10.42 -12.58 5.39
N GLU A 131 -11.37 -12.18 6.21
CA GLU A 131 -12.51 -13.03 6.54
C GLU A 131 -13.57 -12.95 5.42
N LYS A 132 -14.02 -14.11 4.96
CA LYS A 132 -15.12 -14.24 3.97
C LYS A 132 -16.49 -14.33 4.64
#